data_AF-A0A0K1EPF1-F1
#
_entry.id   AF-A0A0K1EPF1-F1
#
_cell.length_a   1.000
_cell.length_b   1.000
_cell.length_c   1.000
_cell.angle_alpha   90.00
_cell.angle_beta   90.00
_cell.angle_gamma   90.00
#
_symmetry.space_group_name_H-M   'P 1'
#
loop_
_entity.id
_entity.type
_entity.pdbx_description
1 polymer ?
#
loop_
_entity_poly.entity_id
_entity_poly.type
_entity_poly.pdbx_seq_one_letter_code
_entity_poly.pdbx_strand_id
1 'polypeptide(L)'
;MSSISIQFYAMPDENNDFVRRWMESEGLHAAAIEYHPFAVLPIAREAADEGVQCEGGRRLVFAERPIDCSASSNTQLLDKNEGVLVLDIGRLGPFGLTESHLKTSQSTARWRKIAADIKKNTEAGMVGVNEQSGATAEYRSLRYTNGAATLAASGTPLRPFEQSPVRLRTGR
;
A
#
# COMPACT_ATOMS: atom_id res chain seq x y z
N MET A 1 -16.74 -14.84 5.32
CA MET A 1 -15.28 -14.66 5.09
C MET A 1 -14.96 -13.20 5.37
N SER A 2 -13.97 -12.89 6.21
CA SER A 2 -13.59 -11.49 6.47
C SER A 2 -12.63 -11.01 5.38
N SER A 3 -12.83 -9.80 4.89
CA SER A 3 -11.87 -9.09 4.04
C SER A 3 -10.91 -8.26 4.89
N ILE A 4 -9.79 -7.85 4.31
CA ILE A 4 -8.88 -6.84 4.88
C ILE A 4 -8.83 -5.68 3.89
N SER A 5 -8.89 -4.45 4.42
CA SER A 5 -8.71 -3.21 3.66
C SER A 5 -8.10 -2.17 4.60
N ILE A 6 -6.87 -1.74 4.33
CA ILE A 6 -6.15 -0.75 5.13
C ILE A 6 -5.52 0.26 4.19
N GLN A 7 -5.96 1.51 4.33
CA GLN A 7 -5.43 2.66 3.63
C GLN A 7 -4.44 3.38 4.52
N PHE A 8 -3.26 3.71 3.98
CA PHE A 8 -2.22 4.37 4.75
C PHE A 8 -1.25 5.17 3.88
N TYR A 9 -0.58 6.16 4.47
CA TYR A 9 0.56 6.84 3.85
C TYR A 9 1.86 6.31 4.42
N ALA A 10 2.80 5.98 3.55
CA ALA A 10 4.14 5.55 3.89
C ALA A 10 5.12 6.06 2.85
N MET A 11 6.34 6.39 3.28
CA MET A 11 7.43 6.67 2.34
C MET A 11 7.80 5.40 1.57
N PRO A 12 8.41 5.53 0.37
CA PRO A 12 8.86 4.36 -0.40
C PRO A 12 9.75 3.41 0.41
N ASP A 13 10.69 3.94 1.20
CA ASP A 13 11.59 3.13 2.03
C ASP A 13 10.85 2.40 3.16
N GLU A 14 9.83 3.02 3.76
CA GLU A 14 9.01 2.38 4.78
C GLU A 14 8.13 1.27 4.18
N ASN A 15 7.61 1.47 2.96
CA ASN A 15 6.93 0.42 2.19
C ASN A 15 7.88 -0.75 1.89
N ASN A 16 9.12 -0.46 1.53
CA ASN A 16 10.14 -1.48 1.33
C ASN A 16 10.41 -2.29 2.62
N ASP A 17 10.57 -1.60 3.76
CA ASP A 17 10.74 -2.25 5.05
C ASP A 17 9.55 -3.13 5.47
N PHE A 18 8.32 -2.75 5.08
CA PHE A 18 7.16 -3.61 5.25
C PHE A 18 7.27 -4.88 4.41
N VAL A 19 7.49 -4.72 3.11
CA VAL A 19 7.53 -5.83 2.15
C VAL A 19 8.63 -6.82 2.50
N ARG A 20 9.86 -6.34 2.75
CA ARG A 20 11.01 -7.16 3.13
C ARG A 20 10.72 -8.00 4.38
N ARG A 21 10.21 -7.36 5.45
CA ARG A 21 9.85 -8.07 6.68
C ARG A 21 8.81 -9.17 6.43
N TRP A 22 7.79 -8.91 5.61
CA TRP A 22 6.75 -9.90 5.32
C TRP A 22 7.28 -11.08 4.48
N MET A 23 8.13 -10.80 3.48
CA MET A 23 8.74 -11.84 2.66
C MET A 23 9.70 -12.74 3.46
N GLU A 24 10.44 -12.15 4.41
CA GLU A 24 11.33 -12.88 5.32
C GLU A 24 10.57 -13.70 6.37
N SER A 25 9.58 -13.10 7.04
CA SER A 25 8.97 -13.71 8.23
C SER A 25 7.85 -14.70 7.93
N GLU A 26 7.11 -14.52 6.82
CA GLU A 26 5.92 -15.33 6.51
C GLU A 26 6.13 -16.31 5.35
N GLY A 27 7.31 -16.29 4.70
CA GLY A 27 7.65 -17.20 3.61
C GLY A 27 6.76 -17.06 2.38
N LEU A 28 6.37 -15.82 2.05
CA LEU A 28 5.42 -15.51 0.99
C LEU A 28 6.07 -15.54 -0.39
N HIS A 29 5.25 -15.82 -1.41
CA HIS A 29 5.58 -15.53 -2.80
C HIS A 29 5.06 -14.12 -3.14
N ALA A 30 5.84 -13.34 -3.89
CA ALA A 30 5.46 -12.00 -4.29
C ALA A 30 5.64 -11.81 -5.81
N ALA A 31 4.84 -10.91 -6.38
CA ALA A 31 4.97 -10.44 -7.75
C ALA A 31 4.63 -8.94 -7.85
N ALA A 32 5.37 -8.23 -8.70
CA ALA A 32 5.06 -6.86 -9.11
C ALA A 32 4.14 -6.88 -10.33
N ILE A 33 3.22 -5.91 -10.38
CA ILE A 33 2.31 -5.72 -11.51
C ILE A 33 2.65 -4.42 -12.24
N GLU A 34 2.97 -4.56 -13.51
CA GLU A 34 3.09 -3.46 -14.47
C GLU A 34 1.83 -3.41 -15.33
N TYR A 35 1.42 -2.21 -15.76
CA TYR A 35 0.16 -2.01 -16.50
C TYR A 35 0.36 -1.65 -17.98
N HIS A 36 1.55 -1.23 -18.39
CA HIS A 36 1.82 -0.72 -19.74
C HIS A 36 3.19 -1.18 -20.29
N PRO A 37 3.28 -2.38 -20.89
CA PRO A 37 2.22 -3.39 -21.05
C PRO A 37 1.88 -4.12 -19.74
N PHE A 38 0.73 -4.81 -19.69
CA PHE A 38 0.37 -5.58 -18.50
C PHE A 38 1.33 -6.77 -18.33
N ALA A 39 2.01 -6.85 -17.19
CA ALA A 39 2.92 -7.93 -16.86
C ALA A 39 2.87 -8.27 -15.36
N VAL A 40 3.04 -9.56 -15.06
CA VAL A 40 3.19 -10.08 -13.69
C VAL A 40 4.64 -10.55 -13.55
N LEU A 41 5.43 -9.81 -12.79
CA LEU A 41 6.85 -10.05 -12.63
C LEU A 41 7.10 -10.69 -11.26
N PRO A 42 7.55 -11.95 -11.18
CA PRO A 42 7.85 -12.57 -9.90
C PRO A 42 8.99 -11.85 -9.19
N ILE A 43 8.87 -11.68 -7.88
CA ILE A 43 9.88 -11.03 -7.04
C ILE A 43 10.60 -12.11 -6.22
N ALA A 44 11.92 -12.21 -6.39
CA ALA A 44 12.76 -13.01 -5.52
C ALA A 44 12.79 -12.39 -4.12
N ARG A 45 12.94 -13.22 -3.07
CA ARG A 45 12.93 -12.74 -1.68
C ARG A 45 14.00 -11.69 -1.42
N GLU A 46 15.16 -11.87 -2.03
CA GLU A 46 16.33 -11.00 -1.92
C GLU A 46 16.18 -9.70 -2.73
N ALA A 47 15.16 -9.62 -3.58
CA ALA A 47 14.86 -8.50 -4.47
C ALA A 47 13.54 -7.78 -4.10
N ALA A 48 13.11 -7.86 -2.83
CA ALA A 48 11.90 -7.20 -2.33
C ALA A 48 11.87 -5.70 -2.69
N ASP A 49 13.01 -5.04 -2.53
CA ASP A 49 13.27 -3.64 -2.82
C ASP A 49 12.95 -3.27 -4.28
N GLU A 50 13.31 -4.14 -5.23
CA GLU A 50 13.10 -3.91 -6.66
C GLU A 50 11.60 -3.81 -6.98
N GLY A 51 10.77 -4.61 -6.30
CA GLY A 51 9.32 -4.58 -6.48
C GLY A 51 8.68 -3.27 -6.04
N VAL A 52 9.18 -2.66 -4.95
CA VAL A 52 8.66 -1.37 -4.44
C VAL A 52 9.15 -0.20 -5.28
N GLN A 53 10.41 -0.25 -5.73
CA GLN A 53 11.05 0.86 -6.45
C GLN A 53 10.72 0.88 -7.95
N CYS A 54 10.32 -0.25 -8.56
CA CYS A 54 10.03 -0.34 -9.99
C CYS A 54 9.09 0.79 -10.45
N GLU A 55 9.54 1.70 -11.32
CA GLU A 55 8.76 2.87 -11.74
C GLU A 55 7.40 2.51 -12.38
N GLY A 56 7.33 1.38 -13.08
CA GLY A 56 6.10 0.83 -13.66
C GLY A 56 5.23 0.04 -12.67
N GLY A 57 5.83 -0.47 -11.59
CA GLY A 57 5.20 -1.31 -10.57
C GLY A 57 4.35 -0.49 -9.60
N ARG A 58 3.03 -0.46 -9.79
CA ARG A 58 2.13 0.24 -8.86
C ARG A 58 1.55 -0.66 -7.77
N ARG A 59 1.73 -1.98 -7.93
CA ARG A 59 1.05 -2.99 -7.14
C ARG A 59 1.96 -4.18 -6.92
N LEU A 60 2.00 -4.62 -5.67
CA LEU A 60 2.54 -5.93 -5.30
C LEU A 60 1.39 -6.87 -4.95
N VAL A 61 1.58 -8.14 -5.29
CA VAL A 61 0.67 -9.22 -4.94
C VAL A 61 1.45 -10.27 -4.17
N PHE A 62 0.90 -10.69 -3.04
CA PHE A 62 1.46 -11.72 -2.17
C PHE A 62 0.55 -12.93 -2.14
N ALA A 63 1.16 -14.11 -2.14
CA ALA A 63 0.46 -15.38 -2.06
C ALA A 63 1.15 -16.35 -1.09
N GLU A 64 0.35 -17.22 -0.48
CA GLU A 64 0.85 -18.33 0.34
C GLU A 64 1.32 -19.53 -0.50
N ARG A 65 1.09 -19.48 -1.82
CA ARG A 65 1.48 -20.48 -2.83
C ARG A 65 2.18 -19.76 -4.00
N PRO A 66 2.95 -20.46 -4.85
CA PRO A 66 3.53 -19.85 -6.03
C PRO A 66 2.48 -19.12 -6.88
N ILE A 67 2.81 -17.90 -7.32
CA ILE A 67 1.92 -17.04 -8.11
C ILE A 67 1.94 -17.49 -9.56
N ASP A 68 0.76 -17.72 -10.15
CA ASP A 68 0.61 -17.87 -11.59
C ASP A 68 0.78 -16.50 -12.27
N CYS A 69 1.95 -16.32 -12.87
CA CYS A 69 2.34 -15.09 -13.55
C CYS A 69 1.88 -15.04 -15.03
N SER A 70 1.14 -16.04 -15.51
CA SER A 70 0.62 -16.08 -16.89
C SER A 70 -0.64 -15.24 -17.11
N ALA A 71 -0.96 -14.33 -16.18
CA ALA A 71 -2.12 -13.46 -16.30
C ALA A 71 -1.82 -12.29 -17.24
N SER A 72 -2.80 -11.94 -18.09
CA SER A 72 -2.76 -10.82 -19.03
C SER A 72 -3.61 -9.62 -18.58
N SER A 73 -4.27 -9.72 -17.42
CA SER A 73 -5.03 -8.63 -16.81
C SER A 73 -5.14 -8.80 -15.30
N ASN A 74 -5.49 -7.71 -14.60
CA ASN A 74 -5.76 -7.75 -13.15
C ASN A 74 -6.86 -8.75 -12.78
N THR A 75 -7.95 -8.78 -13.54
CA THR A 75 -9.06 -9.71 -13.27
C THR A 75 -8.56 -11.15 -13.38
N GLN A 76 -7.86 -11.47 -14.46
CA GLN A 76 -7.32 -12.82 -14.65
C GLN A 76 -6.28 -13.18 -13.58
N LEU A 77 -5.48 -12.21 -13.12
CA LEU A 77 -4.52 -12.43 -12.04
C LEU A 77 -5.23 -12.83 -10.73
N LEU A 78 -6.29 -12.12 -10.36
CA LEU A 78 -7.07 -12.39 -9.15
C LEU A 78 -7.84 -13.73 -9.26
N ASP A 79 -8.34 -14.06 -10.45
CA ASP A 79 -9.02 -15.33 -10.70
C ASP A 79 -8.06 -16.54 -10.61
N LYS A 80 -6.85 -16.40 -11.18
CA LYS A 80 -5.81 -17.46 -11.16
C LYS A 80 -5.15 -17.62 -9.80
N ASN A 81 -5.12 -16.55 -8.99
CA ASN A 81 -4.44 -16.52 -7.71
C ASN A 81 -5.44 -16.18 -6.60
N GLU A 82 -6.29 -17.14 -6.27
CA GLU A 82 -7.31 -16.95 -5.24
C GLU A 82 -6.69 -16.67 -3.85
N GLY A 83 -7.27 -15.70 -3.14
CA GLY A 83 -6.90 -15.39 -1.76
C GLY A 83 -5.61 -14.59 -1.61
N VAL A 84 -5.09 -14.02 -2.70
CA VAL A 84 -3.92 -13.12 -2.65
C VAL A 84 -4.17 -11.88 -1.77
N LEU A 85 -3.07 -11.36 -1.24
CA LEU A 85 -3.01 -10.04 -0.61
C LEU A 85 -2.41 -9.06 -1.60
N VAL A 86 -3.06 -7.91 -1.78
CA VAL A 86 -2.65 -6.87 -2.71
C VAL A 86 -2.18 -5.66 -1.93
N LEU A 87 -1.01 -5.13 -2.27
CA LEU A 87 -0.51 -3.84 -1.80
C LEU A 87 -0.39 -2.90 -3.01
N ASP A 88 -1.27 -1.91 -3.09
CA ASP A 88 -1.04 -0.74 -3.96
C ASP A 88 -0.05 0.20 -3.25
N ILE A 89 1.02 0.59 -3.94
CA ILE A 89 2.10 1.39 -3.36
C ILE A 89 1.89 2.86 -3.67
N GLY A 90 1.76 3.66 -2.62
CA GLY A 90 1.76 5.11 -2.69
C GLY A 90 3.11 5.67 -3.11
N ARG A 91 3.14 6.70 -3.95
CA ARG A 91 4.35 7.31 -4.49
C ARG A 91 4.43 8.79 -4.17
N LEU A 92 5.65 9.25 -3.94
CA LEU A 92 5.95 10.68 -3.91
C LEU A 92 6.06 11.19 -5.35
N GLY A 93 5.22 12.15 -5.70
CA GLY A 93 5.25 12.81 -7.00
C GLY A 93 5.13 14.33 -6.89
N PRO A 94 5.00 15.03 -8.02
CA PRO A 94 4.92 16.49 -8.06
C PRO A 94 3.79 17.09 -7.22
N PHE A 95 2.74 16.32 -6.96
CA PHE A 95 1.54 16.75 -6.23
C PHE A 95 1.51 16.28 -4.77
N GLY A 96 2.57 15.60 -4.30
CA GLY A 96 2.68 15.06 -2.96
C GLY A 96 2.78 13.53 -2.91
N LEU A 97 2.60 12.98 -1.71
CA LEU A 97 2.62 11.54 -1.46
C LEU A 97 1.21 10.96 -1.63
N THR A 98 1.06 9.97 -2.50
CA THR A 98 -0.21 9.26 -2.66
C THR A 98 -0.36 8.15 -1.64
N GLU A 99 -1.60 7.74 -1.42
CA GLU A 99 -1.96 6.67 -0.50
C GLU A 99 -1.48 5.28 -0.98
N SER A 100 -1.07 4.44 -0.02
CA SER A 100 -0.88 2.99 -0.17
C SER A 100 -2.11 2.23 0.33
N HIS A 101 -2.47 1.12 -0.32
CA HIS A 101 -3.66 0.35 0.02
C HIS A 101 -3.37 -1.14 0.12
N LEU A 102 -3.48 -1.69 1.33
CA LEU A 102 -3.40 -3.13 1.58
C LEU A 102 -4.79 -3.75 1.58
N LYS A 103 -5.06 -4.73 0.70
CA LYS A 103 -6.38 -5.37 0.58
C LYS A 103 -6.37 -6.84 0.20
N THR A 104 -7.34 -7.58 0.71
CA THR A 104 -7.68 -8.93 0.24
C THR A 104 -9.16 -9.22 0.47
N SER A 105 -9.77 -10.01 -0.41
CA SER A 105 -11.14 -10.51 -0.25
C SER A 105 -11.24 -11.70 0.72
N GLN A 106 -10.13 -12.38 1.00
CA GLN A 106 -10.08 -13.57 1.85
C GLN A 106 -9.02 -13.41 2.93
N SER A 107 -9.43 -13.31 4.19
CA SER A 107 -8.51 -13.19 5.32
C SER A 107 -7.99 -14.56 5.78
N THR A 108 -6.67 -14.73 5.77
CA THR A 108 -5.98 -15.85 6.41
C THR A 108 -5.34 -15.42 7.74
N ALA A 109 -4.76 -16.35 8.49
CA ALA A 109 -3.98 -16.01 9.67
C ALA A 109 -2.75 -15.15 9.33
N ARG A 110 -2.06 -15.45 8.21
CA ARG A 110 -0.89 -14.66 7.75
C ARG A 110 -1.29 -13.24 7.37
N TRP A 111 -2.39 -13.07 6.62
CA TRP A 111 -2.88 -11.74 6.25
C TRP A 111 -3.29 -10.90 7.46
N ARG A 112 -3.85 -11.51 8.50
CA ARG A 112 -4.16 -10.80 9.76
C ARG A 112 -2.90 -10.35 10.49
N LYS A 113 -1.81 -11.13 10.47
CA LYS A 113 -0.52 -10.70 11.03
C LYS A 113 0.05 -9.51 10.27
N ILE A 114 0.05 -9.56 8.94
CA ILE A 114 0.51 -8.45 8.09
C ILE A 114 -0.32 -7.18 8.35
N ALA A 115 -1.64 -7.32 8.39
CA ALA A 115 -2.54 -6.23 8.73
C ALA A 115 -2.28 -5.65 10.13
N ALA A 116 -1.96 -6.50 11.11
CA ALA A 116 -1.60 -6.06 12.46
C ALA A 116 -0.24 -5.35 12.47
N ASP A 117 0.74 -5.80 11.68
CA ASP A 117 2.04 -5.17 11.54
C ASP A 117 1.92 -3.75 10.97
N ILE A 118 1.13 -3.54 9.91
CA ILE A 118 0.82 -2.19 9.42
C ILE A 118 0.22 -1.33 10.53
N LYS A 119 -0.80 -1.83 11.24
CA LYS A 119 -1.46 -1.07 12.31
C LYS A 119 -0.54 -0.73 13.48
N LYS A 120 0.45 -1.58 13.77
CA LYS A 120 1.44 -1.37 14.83
C LYS A 120 2.45 -0.28 14.47
N ASN A 121 2.82 -0.17 13.20
CA ASN A 121 3.83 0.77 12.71
C ASN A 121 3.22 2.01 12.05
N THR A 122 1.92 2.25 12.23
CA THR A 122 1.21 3.41 11.69
C THR A 122 0.25 3.99 12.72
N GLU A 123 0.12 5.31 12.70
CA GLU A 123 -0.85 6.05 13.49
C GLU A 123 -2.16 6.21 12.72
N ALA A 124 -3.29 6.24 13.42
CA ALA A 124 -4.61 6.38 12.81
C ALA A 124 -5.15 7.80 12.98
N GLY A 125 -5.88 8.27 11.98
CA GLY A 125 -6.65 9.51 12.05
C GLY A 125 -5.99 10.67 11.32
N MET A 126 -6.70 11.22 10.33
CA MET A 126 -6.27 12.39 9.57
C MET A 126 -7.43 13.36 9.35
N VAL A 127 -7.13 14.60 8.95
CA VAL A 127 -8.14 15.61 8.60
C VAL A 127 -7.93 16.04 7.16
N GLY A 128 -8.86 15.66 6.28
CA GLY A 128 -8.88 16.17 4.92
C GLY A 128 -9.26 17.63 4.92
N VAL A 129 -8.61 18.43 4.06
CA VAL A 129 -8.91 19.84 3.90
C VAL A 129 -9.06 20.12 2.41
N ASN A 130 -10.25 20.56 1.99
CA ASN A 130 -10.44 21.03 0.64
C ASN A 130 -9.69 22.37 0.46
N GLU A 131 -8.71 22.41 -0.44
CA GLU A 131 -7.87 23.61 -0.65
C GLU A 131 -8.66 24.81 -1.19
N GLN A 132 -9.76 24.59 -1.90
CA GLN A 132 -10.57 25.66 -2.50
C GLN A 132 -11.58 26.23 -1.52
N SER A 133 -12.28 25.37 -0.76
CA SER A 133 -13.37 25.79 0.13
C SER A 133 -12.98 25.86 1.61
N GLY A 134 -11.84 25.30 2.00
CA GLY A 134 -11.45 25.14 3.40
C GLY A 134 -12.26 24.09 4.17
N ALA A 135 -13.19 23.39 3.51
CA ALA A 135 -14.02 22.37 4.15
C ALA A 135 -13.16 21.21 4.68
N THR A 136 -13.48 20.73 5.88
CA THR A 136 -12.72 19.67 6.55
C THR A 136 -13.52 18.38 6.70
N ALA A 137 -12.84 17.23 6.59
CA ALA A 137 -13.42 15.92 6.88
C ALA A 137 -12.47 15.06 7.74
N GLU A 138 -13.01 14.35 8.73
CA GLU A 138 -12.22 13.43 9.56
C GLU A 138 -12.11 12.04 8.90
N TYR A 139 -10.89 11.55 8.72
CA TYR A 139 -10.59 10.20 8.21
C TYR A 139 -10.02 9.36 9.34
N ARG A 140 -10.88 8.78 10.19
CA ARG A 140 -10.48 8.05 11.41
C ARG A 140 -9.76 6.73 11.15
N SER A 141 -10.05 6.09 10.02
CA SER A 141 -9.46 4.80 9.63
C SER A 141 -8.18 4.93 8.82
N LEU A 142 -7.93 6.11 8.23
CA LEU A 142 -6.76 6.36 7.41
C LEU A 142 -5.53 6.47 8.30
N ARG A 143 -4.44 5.82 7.89
CA ARG A 143 -3.24 5.71 8.71
C ARG A 143 -2.04 6.38 8.05
N TYR A 144 -0.99 6.61 8.81
CA TYR A 144 0.25 7.16 8.30
C TYR A 144 1.45 6.69 9.13
N THR A 145 2.60 6.60 8.49
CA THR A 145 3.89 6.35 9.15
C THR A 145 4.52 7.65 9.64
N ASN A 146 5.61 7.53 10.42
CA ASN A 146 6.38 8.70 10.84
C ASN A 146 7.02 9.43 9.65
N GLY A 147 7.53 8.71 8.65
CA GLY A 147 8.07 9.32 7.43
C GLY A 147 7.02 10.17 6.70
N ALA A 148 5.81 9.64 6.51
CA ALA A 148 4.70 10.39 5.92
C ALA A 148 4.31 11.61 6.76
N ALA A 149 4.37 11.52 8.09
CA ALA A 149 4.07 12.64 8.98
C ALA A 149 5.11 13.76 8.88
N THR A 150 6.38 13.40 8.89
CA THR A 150 7.50 14.34 8.73
C THR A 150 7.41 15.05 7.38
N LEU A 151 7.11 14.29 6.32
CA LEU A 151 6.91 14.84 4.97
C LEU A 151 5.72 15.82 4.91
N ALA A 152 4.61 15.51 5.58
CA ALA A 152 3.48 16.42 5.68
C ALA A 152 3.83 17.71 6.44
N ALA A 153 4.59 17.59 7.53
CA ALA A 153 5.04 18.72 8.33
C ALA A 153 5.98 19.66 7.56
N SER A 154 6.75 19.15 6.60
CA SER A 154 7.55 19.98 5.68
C SER A 154 6.74 20.67 4.58
N GLY A 155 5.41 20.52 4.57
CA GLY A 155 4.50 21.18 3.64
C GLY A 155 4.17 20.36 2.38
N THR A 156 4.65 19.13 2.27
CA THR A 156 4.29 18.25 1.15
C THR A 156 2.90 17.66 1.38
N PRO A 157 1.96 17.80 0.42
CA PRO A 157 0.61 17.27 0.60
C PRO A 157 0.57 15.74 0.67
N LEU A 158 -0.34 15.21 1.49
CA LEU A 158 -0.76 13.81 1.45
C LEU A 158 -2.05 13.73 0.63
N ARG A 159 -2.07 12.91 -0.43
CA ARG A 159 -3.15 12.88 -1.43
C ARG A 159 -3.91 11.55 -1.35
N PRO A 160 -5.21 11.55 -1.01
CA PRO A 160 -6.03 10.36 -1.15
C PRO A 160 -6.14 10.00 -2.62
N PHE A 161 -6.44 8.74 -2.89
CA PHE A 161 -6.84 8.33 -4.23
C PHE A 161 -8.07 9.16 -4.66
N GLU A 162 -7.97 9.89 -5.78
CA GLU A 162 -9.05 10.66 -6.42
C GLU A 162 -9.62 11.90 -5.67
N GLN A 163 -8.96 12.46 -4.65
CA GLN A 163 -9.52 13.60 -3.88
C GLN A 163 -8.54 14.73 -3.52
N SER A 164 -9.11 15.82 -2.98
CA SER A 164 -8.44 16.95 -2.31
C SER A 164 -7.40 16.50 -1.28
N PRO A 165 -6.34 17.29 -1.01
CA PRO A 165 -5.28 16.87 -0.11
C PRO A 165 -5.75 16.77 1.34
N VAL A 166 -5.01 15.97 2.09
CA VAL A 166 -5.25 15.70 3.50
C VAL A 166 -4.11 16.21 4.32
N ARG A 167 -4.43 16.78 5.48
CA ARG A 167 -3.47 17.19 6.49
C ARG A 167 -3.52 16.22 7.66
N LEU A 168 -2.38 16.05 8.30
CA LEU A 168 -2.37 15.37 9.58
C LEU A 168 -3.14 16.17 10.60
N ARG A 169 -3.83 15.44 11.49
CA ARG A 169 -4.42 16.05 12.66
C ARG A 169 -3.28 16.45 13.60
N THR A 170 -2.84 17.70 13.52
CA THR A 170 -2.06 18.30 14.61
C THR A 170 -3.02 18.50 15.78
N GLY A 171 -3.11 17.53 16.70
CA GLY A 171 -3.69 17.78 18.03
C GLY A 171 -2.79 18.79 18.75
N ARG A 172 -3.30 19.95 19.17
CA ARG A 172 -4.12 20.21 20.37
C ARG A 172 -3.42 19.81 21.65
#